data_AF-A0A946UDH8-F1
#
_entry.id   AF-A0A946UDH8-F1
#
_cell.length_a   1.000
_cell.length_b   1.000
_cell.length_c   1.000
_cell.angle_alpha   90.00
_cell.angle_beta   90.00
_cell.angle_gamma   90.00
#
_symmetry.space_group_name_H-M   'P 1'
#
loop_
_entity.id
_entity.type
_entity.pdbx_description
1 polymer ?
#
loop_
_entity_poly.entity_id
_entity_poly.type
_entity_poly.pdbx_seq_one_letter_code
_entity_poly.pdbx_strand_id
1 'polypeptide(L)'
;MSGTEPGLFDAHFHIIDPRFPLVPNRGYLPDRYTCSDYRERMKDFPLVGGAVVSGSFQAFDQDYLSDALARLGPGFVGVTQLPVTTSDEELLELDRAGVRAVRFNLKRGGSEHVEHLDRMARRVHELAGWHVELYVDSWELAGLNDQLSGLPAVSIDHLGLSREGLPELLRFAGSGGRVKA
;
A
#
# COMPACT_ATOMS: atom_id res chain seq x y z
N MET A 1 -13.20 -36.14 3.29
CA MET A 1 -13.27 -34.66 3.20
C MET A 1 -11.94 -34.19 2.65
N SER A 2 -11.84 -33.88 1.35
CA SER A 2 -10.63 -33.22 0.84
C SER A 2 -10.71 -31.77 1.28
N GLY A 3 -9.89 -31.39 2.27
CA GLY A 3 -9.79 -30.00 2.69
C GLY A 3 -9.31 -29.18 1.50
N THR A 4 -10.15 -28.27 1.01
CA THR A 4 -9.73 -27.25 0.05
C THR A 4 -8.61 -26.46 0.70
N GLU A 5 -7.44 -26.38 0.06
CA GLU A 5 -6.37 -25.51 0.55
C GLU A 5 -6.91 -24.08 0.67
N PRO A 6 -6.64 -23.38 1.78
CA PRO A 6 -7.09 -22.01 1.95
C PRO A 6 -6.44 -21.15 0.86
N GLY A 7 -7.27 -20.35 0.18
CA GLY A 7 -6.79 -19.43 -0.86
C GLY A 7 -5.76 -18.44 -0.32
N LEU A 8 -4.78 -18.09 -1.16
CA LEU A 8 -3.72 -17.15 -0.83
C LEU A 8 -4.08 -15.74 -1.30
N PHE A 9 -3.78 -14.75 -0.46
CA PHE A 9 -3.84 -13.34 -0.83
C PHE A 9 -2.43 -12.76 -0.75
N ASP A 10 -1.91 -12.30 -1.90
CA ASP A 10 -0.62 -11.63 -1.95
C ASP A 10 -0.76 -10.20 -1.43
N ALA A 11 -0.41 -9.97 -0.17
CA ALA A 11 -0.67 -8.71 0.52
C ALA A 11 0.20 -7.53 0.02
N HIS A 12 1.21 -7.79 -0.83
CA HIS A 12 2.13 -6.74 -1.27
C HIS A 12 2.96 -7.13 -2.51
N PHE A 13 2.62 -6.56 -3.66
CA PHE A 13 3.51 -6.61 -4.83
C PHE A 13 3.42 -5.32 -5.66
N HIS A 14 4.39 -5.15 -6.57
CA HIS A 14 4.47 -4.01 -7.47
C HIS A 14 4.27 -4.47 -8.91
N ILE A 15 3.61 -3.65 -9.72
CA ILE A 15 3.58 -3.79 -11.18
C ILE A 15 4.38 -2.64 -11.79
N ILE A 16 5.35 -2.98 -12.63
CA ILE A 16 6.25 -2.07 -13.34
C ILE A 16 6.05 -2.31 -14.83
N ASP A 17 5.10 -1.57 -15.41
CA ASP A 17 4.77 -1.64 -16.83
C ASP A 17 5.37 -0.44 -17.58
N PRO A 18 6.30 -0.66 -18.54
CA PRO A 18 6.98 0.40 -19.27
C PRO A 18 6.07 1.34 -20.09
N ARG A 19 4.77 1.02 -20.24
CA ARG A 19 3.80 1.91 -20.88
C ARG A 19 3.51 3.17 -20.05
N PHE A 20 3.80 3.13 -18.75
CA PHE A 20 3.52 4.21 -17.81
C PHE A 20 4.83 4.85 -17.31
N PRO A 21 4.81 6.16 -17.00
CA PRO A 21 6.02 6.88 -16.59
C PRO A 21 6.54 6.39 -15.24
N LEU A 22 7.86 6.38 -15.09
CA LEU A 22 8.54 6.15 -13.82
C LEU A 22 9.42 7.35 -13.48
N VAL A 23 9.41 7.75 -12.21
CA VAL A 23 10.26 8.79 -11.64
C VAL A 23 11.37 8.13 -10.83
N PRO A 24 12.66 8.33 -11.16
CA PRO A 24 13.74 7.79 -10.36
C PRO A 24 13.69 8.29 -8.91
N ASN A 25 13.74 7.38 -7.93
CA ASN A 25 13.85 7.74 -6.52
C ASN A 25 15.30 7.53 -6.05
N ARG A 26 16.03 8.61 -5.76
CA ARG A 26 17.47 8.58 -5.41
C ARG A 26 18.31 7.81 -6.44
N GLY A 27 18.01 7.98 -7.72
CA GLY A 27 18.72 7.32 -8.83
C GLY A 27 18.31 5.86 -9.09
N TYR A 28 17.37 5.32 -8.32
CA TYR A 28 16.86 3.96 -8.53
C TYR A 28 15.61 3.96 -9.44
N LEU A 29 15.62 3.09 -10.45
CA LEU A 29 14.46 2.67 -11.22
C LEU A 29 14.37 1.14 -11.18
N PRO A 30 13.18 0.57 -10.95
CA PRO A 30 13.00 -0.88 -10.92
C PRO A 30 13.00 -1.50 -12.33
N ASP A 31 13.33 -2.79 -12.40
CA ASP A 31 13.18 -3.57 -13.62
C ASP A 31 11.71 -3.80 -13.98
N ARG A 32 11.44 -4.04 -15.27
CA ARG A 32 10.10 -4.38 -15.79
C ARG A 32 9.53 -5.59 -15.04
N TYR A 33 8.28 -5.46 -14.59
CA TYR A 33 7.50 -6.56 -14.02
C TYR A 33 6.00 -6.31 -14.21
N THR A 34 5.45 -6.88 -15.28
CA THR A 34 4.07 -6.64 -15.74
C THR A 34 3.07 -7.58 -15.07
N CYS A 35 1.77 -7.31 -15.26
CA CYS A 35 0.70 -8.21 -14.81
C CYS A 35 0.83 -9.63 -15.42
N SER A 36 1.39 -9.75 -16.63
CA SER A 36 1.65 -11.06 -17.24
C SER A 36 2.77 -11.80 -16.53
N ASP A 37 3.85 -11.09 -16.17
CA ASP A 37 4.97 -11.70 -15.44
C ASP A 37 4.52 -12.15 -14.05
N TYR A 38 3.68 -11.34 -13.38
CA TYR A 38 3.06 -11.69 -12.10
C TYR A 38 2.20 -12.96 -12.19
N ARG A 39 1.31 -13.04 -13.18
CA ARG A 39 0.45 -14.21 -13.38
C ARG A 39 1.24 -15.49 -13.63
N GLU A 40 2.27 -15.41 -14.48
CA GLU A 40 3.14 -16.55 -14.75
C GLU A 40 3.88 -17.00 -13.48
N ARG A 41 4.38 -16.06 -12.68
CA ARG A 41 5.05 -16.35 -11.42
C ARG A 41 4.13 -17.01 -10.39
N MET A 42 2.86 -16.61 -10.37
CA MET A 42 1.88 -17.05 -9.36
C MET A 42 1.01 -18.22 -9.81
N LYS A 43 1.22 -18.78 -11.01
CA LYS A 43 0.32 -19.75 -11.65
C LYS A 43 0.08 -21.05 -10.84
N ASP A 44 1.04 -21.44 -10.02
CA ASP A 44 1.00 -22.68 -9.23
C ASP A 44 0.51 -22.44 -7.79
N PHE A 45 0.16 -21.20 -7.43
CA PHE A 45 -0.38 -20.86 -6.12
C PHE A 45 -1.91 -20.75 -6.18
N PRO A 46 -2.64 -21.16 -5.13
CA PRO A 46 -4.10 -21.00 -5.05
C PRO A 46 -4.49 -19.54 -4.74
N LEU A 47 -4.06 -18.61 -5.59
CA LEU A 47 -4.25 -17.18 -5.41
C LEU A 47 -5.73 -16.80 -5.58
N VAL A 48 -6.29 -16.12 -4.59
CA VAL A 48 -7.65 -15.55 -4.64
C VAL A 48 -7.63 -14.04 -4.84
N GLY A 49 -6.47 -13.41 -4.71
CA GLY A 49 -6.33 -11.97 -4.83
C GLY A 49 -4.96 -11.44 -4.43
N GLY A 50 -4.81 -10.12 -4.47
CA GLY A 50 -3.62 -9.47 -3.95
C GLY A 50 -3.70 -7.95 -3.97
N ALA A 51 -2.71 -7.29 -3.37
CA ALA A 51 -2.61 -5.84 -3.31
C ALA A 51 -1.48 -5.35 -4.23
N VAL A 52 -1.87 -4.63 -5.29
CA VAL A 52 -0.92 -3.87 -6.13
C VAL A 52 -0.60 -2.58 -5.39
N VAL A 53 0.64 -2.47 -4.91
CA VAL A 53 1.09 -1.33 -4.11
C VAL A 53 1.88 -0.36 -4.97
N SER A 54 1.56 0.93 -4.89
CA SER A 54 2.36 1.99 -5.52
C SER A 54 3.75 2.06 -4.89
N GLY A 55 4.77 1.93 -5.74
CA GLY A 55 6.15 2.22 -5.42
C GLY A 55 6.43 3.71 -5.51
N SER A 56 7.45 4.18 -4.80
CA SER A 56 7.89 5.59 -4.87
C SER A 56 8.23 6.05 -6.28
N PHE A 57 8.60 5.11 -7.17
CA PHE A 57 8.93 5.37 -8.56
C PHE A 57 7.70 5.65 -9.46
N GLN A 58 6.48 5.42 -8.98
CA GLN A 58 5.25 5.81 -9.68
C GLN A 58 4.76 7.20 -9.29
N ALA A 59 5.37 7.82 -8.26
CA ALA A 59 4.92 9.08 -7.70
C ALA A 59 3.39 9.07 -7.47
N PHE A 60 2.66 9.96 -8.13
CA PHE A 60 1.20 10.08 -8.06
C PHE A 60 0.46 9.55 -9.29
N ASP A 61 1.13 8.82 -10.19
CA ASP A 61 0.45 8.23 -11.35
C ASP A 61 -0.59 7.18 -10.91
N GLN A 62 -1.82 7.33 -11.41
CA GLN A 62 -2.95 6.44 -11.14
C GLN A 62 -3.32 5.58 -12.34
N ASP A 63 -2.83 5.92 -13.54
CA ASP A 63 -3.21 5.26 -14.78
C ASP A 63 -2.68 3.82 -14.80
N TYR A 64 -1.43 3.62 -14.37
CA TYR A 64 -0.83 2.29 -14.28
C TYR A 64 -1.59 1.39 -13.29
N LEU A 65 -2.02 1.95 -12.15
CA LEU A 65 -2.67 1.20 -11.08
C LEU A 65 -4.06 0.75 -11.54
N SER A 66 -4.82 1.67 -12.12
CA SER A 66 -6.15 1.38 -12.65
C SER A 66 -6.09 0.34 -13.78
N ASP A 67 -5.14 0.45 -14.72
CA ASP A 67 -4.92 -0.56 -15.77
C ASP A 67 -4.49 -1.92 -15.17
N ALA A 68 -3.63 -1.93 -14.15
CA ALA A 68 -3.21 -3.16 -13.49
C ALA A 68 -4.37 -3.87 -12.79
N LEU A 69 -5.20 -3.15 -12.03
CA LEU A 69 -6.36 -3.71 -11.33
C LEU A 69 -7.40 -4.26 -12.32
N ALA A 70 -7.71 -3.49 -13.37
CA ALA A 70 -8.61 -3.94 -14.44
C ALA A 70 -8.09 -5.21 -15.12
N ARG A 71 -6.78 -5.29 -15.36
CA ARG A 71 -6.15 -6.47 -15.97
C ARG A 71 -6.19 -7.66 -15.04
N LEU A 72 -5.87 -7.50 -13.76
CA LEU A 72 -5.72 -8.57 -12.78
C LEU A 72 -7.07 -9.17 -12.35
N GLY A 73 -8.10 -8.34 -12.19
CA GLY A 73 -9.48 -8.75 -11.94
C GLY A 73 -9.95 -8.55 -10.49
N PRO A 74 -11.19 -8.97 -10.16
CA PRO A 74 -11.94 -8.55 -8.96
C PRO A 74 -11.39 -9.04 -7.61
N GLY A 75 -10.39 -9.93 -7.60
CA GLY A 75 -9.68 -10.32 -6.38
C GLY A 75 -8.55 -9.37 -5.99
N PHE A 76 -8.20 -8.41 -6.85
CA PHE A 76 -7.08 -7.51 -6.65
C PHE A 76 -7.52 -6.12 -6.23
N VAL A 77 -6.73 -5.50 -5.35
CA VAL A 77 -6.97 -4.16 -4.82
C VAL A 77 -5.73 -3.29 -4.95
N GLY A 78 -5.93 -1.98 -5.02
CA GLY A 78 -4.85 -1.01 -5.11
C GLY A 78 -4.50 -0.38 -3.77
N VAL A 79 -3.21 -0.15 -3.56
CA VAL A 79 -2.70 0.77 -2.54
C VAL A 79 -1.96 1.88 -3.26
N THR A 80 -2.49 3.10 -3.23
CA THR A 80 -1.97 4.20 -4.06
C THR A 80 -1.11 5.20 -3.29
N GLN A 81 -0.45 6.12 -3.98
CA GLN A 81 0.08 7.37 -3.42
C GLN A 81 -0.68 8.52 -4.09
N LEU A 82 -1.09 9.51 -3.30
CA LEU A 82 -1.92 10.62 -3.78
C LEU A 82 -1.49 11.92 -3.15
N PRO A 83 -1.57 13.06 -3.85
CA PRO A 83 -1.36 14.34 -3.23
C PRO A 83 -2.47 14.65 -2.21
N VAL A 84 -2.16 15.39 -1.15
CA VAL A 84 -3.17 15.76 -0.13
C VAL A 84 -4.31 16.64 -0.71
N THR A 85 -4.07 17.22 -1.88
CA THR A 85 -5.00 18.05 -2.65
C THR A 85 -5.92 17.26 -3.58
N THR A 86 -5.73 15.94 -3.71
CA THR A 86 -6.64 15.06 -4.48
C THR A 86 -8.06 15.30 -4.02
N SER A 87 -9.02 15.46 -4.94
CA SER A 87 -10.43 15.75 -4.65
C SER A 87 -11.19 14.53 -4.14
N ASP A 88 -12.36 14.74 -3.53
CA ASP A 88 -13.22 13.63 -3.04
C ASP A 88 -13.75 12.80 -4.22
N GLU A 89 -14.02 13.45 -5.36
CA GLU A 89 -14.48 12.79 -6.58
C GLU A 89 -13.43 11.81 -7.11
N GLU A 90 -12.16 12.25 -7.21
CA GLU A 90 -11.04 11.39 -7.62
C GLU A 90 -10.83 10.21 -6.63
N LEU A 91 -10.97 10.44 -5.32
CA LEU A 91 -10.90 9.35 -4.34
C LEU A 91 -11.99 8.30 -4.55
N LEU A 92 -13.22 8.74 -4.81
CA LEU A 92 -14.35 7.83 -5.07
C LEU A 92 -14.24 7.14 -6.43
N GLU A 93 -13.62 7.77 -7.43
CA GLU A 93 -13.29 7.12 -8.71
C GLU A 93 -12.28 6.00 -8.54
N LEU A 94 -11.20 6.27 -7.79
CA LEU A 94 -10.20 5.26 -7.45
C LEU A 94 -10.80 4.12 -6.61
N ASP A 95 -11.75 4.43 -5.72
CA ASP A 95 -12.45 3.40 -4.96
C ASP A 95 -13.24 2.45 -5.88
N ARG A 96 -13.97 3.02 -6.85
CA ARG A 96 -14.66 2.22 -7.88
C ARG A 96 -13.69 1.41 -8.74
N ALA A 97 -12.46 1.91 -8.96
CA ALA A 97 -11.40 1.19 -9.66
C ALA A 97 -10.74 0.07 -8.83
N GLY A 98 -11.05 -0.04 -7.54
CA GLY A 98 -10.55 -1.10 -6.64
C GLY A 98 -9.44 -0.67 -5.68
N VAL A 99 -9.13 0.62 -5.58
CA VAL A 99 -8.19 1.14 -4.58
C VAL A 99 -8.80 1.10 -3.19
N ARG A 100 -8.04 0.68 -2.18
CA ARG A 100 -8.51 0.50 -0.79
C ARG A 100 -7.61 1.14 0.27
N ALA A 101 -6.51 1.77 -0.15
CA ALA A 101 -5.58 2.44 0.75
C ALA A 101 -4.73 3.49 0.06
N VAL A 102 -4.23 4.42 0.87
CA VAL A 102 -3.18 5.36 0.48
C VAL A 102 -1.91 5.08 1.28
N ARG A 103 -0.76 5.11 0.62
CA ARG A 103 0.55 4.80 1.17
C ARG A 103 1.34 6.07 1.46
N PHE A 104 1.91 6.12 2.65
CA PHE A 104 2.87 7.14 3.05
C PHE A 104 4.26 6.50 3.19
N ASN A 105 5.21 6.99 2.41
CA ASN A 105 6.61 6.53 2.48
C ASN A 105 7.43 7.51 3.32
N LEU A 106 7.57 7.22 4.61
CA LEU A 106 8.29 8.09 5.54
C LEU A 106 9.81 7.88 5.46
N LYS A 107 10.26 6.67 5.10
CA LYS A 107 11.69 6.31 5.13
C LYS A 107 12.49 6.81 3.94
N ARG A 108 11.94 6.73 2.72
CA ARG A 108 12.64 7.10 1.48
C ARG A 108 12.35 8.53 1.04
N GLY A 109 11.42 9.23 1.69
CA GLY A 109 10.89 10.51 1.25
C GLY A 109 9.86 10.29 0.14
N GLY A 110 8.66 9.87 0.55
CA GLY A 110 7.51 9.70 -0.33
C GLY A 110 7.03 11.02 -0.90
N SER A 111 6.10 10.92 -1.84
CA SER A 111 5.55 12.09 -2.51
C SER A 111 4.69 12.98 -1.58
N GLU A 112 4.31 12.50 -0.40
CA GLU A 112 3.53 13.22 0.61
C GLU A 112 4.20 13.26 2.00
N HIS A 113 3.90 14.31 2.76
CA HIS A 113 4.52 14.61 4.05
C HIS A 113 3.75 14.03 5.26
N VAL A 114 4.46 13.63 6.30
CA VAL A 114 3.89 13.05 7.55
C VAL A 114 2.90 14.00 8.25
N GLU A 115 3.07 15.31 8.10
CA GLU A 115 2.16 16.32 8.65
C GLU A 115 0.73 16.24 8.10
N HIS A 116 0.56 15.62 6.94
CA HIS A 116 -0.75 15.40 6.31
C HIS A 116 -1.37 14.04 6.62
N LEU A 117 -0.64 13.17 7.33
CA LEU A 117 -1.05 11.79 7.58
C LEU A 117 -2.41 11.70 8.27
N ASP A 118 -2.60 12.40 9.40
CA ASP A 118 -3.86 12.30 10.18
C ASP A 118 -5.06 12.80 9.36
N ARG A 119 -4.93 13.96 8.72
CA ARG A 119 -5.99 14.54 7.88
C ARG A 119 -6.36 13.60 6.73
N MET A 120 -5.37 13.10 6.00
CA MET A 120 -5.61 12.21 4.87
C MET A 120 -6.21 10.88 5.34
N ALA A 121 -5.68 10.29 6.43
CA ALA A 121 -6.17 9.03 6.98
C ALA A 121 -7.65 9.10 7.37
N ARG A 122 -8.06 10.16 8.06
CA ARG A 122 -9.46 10.37 8.43
C ARG A 122 -10.34 10.56 7.19
N ARG A 123 -9.89 11.39 6.25
CA ARG A 123 -10.65 11.71 5.03
C ARG A 123 -10.89 10.48 4.14
N VAL A 124 -9.84 9.70 3.83
CA VAL A 124 -10.00 8.51 2.97
C VAL A 124 -10.83 7.42 3.67
N HIS A 125 -10.74 7.34 5.00
CA HIS A 125 -11.56 6.43 5.77
C HIS A 125 -13.04 6.84 5.78
N GLU A 126 -13.33 8.12 5.99
CA GLU A 126 -14.71 8.64 6.00
C GLU A 126 -15.39 8.50 4.63
N LEU A 127 -14.68 8.80 3.55
CA LEU A 127 -15.26 8.80 2.20
C LEU A 127 -15.41 7.41 1.60
N ALA A 128 -14.42 6.53 1.81
CA ALA A 128 -14.32 5.26 1.07
C ALA A 128 -13.98 4.05 1.95
N GLY A 129 -13.86 4.24 3.28
CA GLY A 129 -13.48 3.16 4.20
C GLY A 129 -12.04 2.70 4.06
N TRP A 130 -11.18 3.49 3.40
CA TRP A 130 -9.78 3.14 3.17
C TRP A 130 -8.97 3.15 4.47
N HIS A 131 -7.79 2.52 4.41
CA HIS A 131 -6.76 2.64 5.44
C HIS A 131 -5.54 3.39 4.90
N VAL A 132 -4.65 3.79 5.81
CA VAL A 132 -3.31 4.26 5.45
C VAL A 132 -2.28 3.17 5.63
N GLU A 133 -1.38 3.05 4.67
CA GLU A 133 -0.23 2.14 4.72
C GLU A 133 1.06 2.93 4.93
N LEU A 134 1.88 2.51 5.91
CA LEU A 134 3.11 3.20 6.26
C LEU A 134 4.33 2.36 5.90
N TYR A 135 5.17 2.91 5.04
CA TYR A 135 6.55 2.45 4.85
C TYR A 135 7.47 3.30 5.74
N VAL A 136 7.76 2.78 6.93
CA VAL A 136 8.47 3.47 8.01
C VAL A 136 9.44 2.51 8.70
N ASP A 137 10.54 3.05 9.22
CA ASP A 137 11.47 2.29 10.06
C ASP A 137 10.94 2.19 11.49
N SER A 138 11.00 1.01 12.09
CA SER A 138 10.35 0.70 13.37
C SER A 138 10.88 1.54 14.52
N TRP A 139 12.13 2.01 14.49
CA TRP A 139 12.65 2.91 15.53
C TRP A 139 12.03 4.32 15.47
N GLU A 140 11.53 4.73 14.30
CA GLU A 140 10.83 6.01 14.11
C GLU A 140 9.39 5.95 14.66
N LEU A 141 8.85 4.76 14.95
CA LEU A 141 7.50 4.57 15.49
C LEU A 141 7.34 5.11 16.91
N ALA A 142 8.41 5.15 17.70
CA ALA A 142 8.35 5.63 19.08
C ALA A 142 7.75 7.05 19.18
N GLY A 143 8.05 7.92 18.22
CA GLY A 143 7.51 9.28 18.15
C GLY A 143 6.12 9.39 17.51
N LEU A 144 5.60 8.31 16.93
CA LEU A 144 4.35 8.30 16.17
C LEU A 144 3.26 7.47 16.82
N ASN A 145 3.57 6.60 17.79
CA ASN A 145 2.62 5.63 18.36
C ASN A 145 1.28 6.23 18.81
N ASP A 146 1.30 7.38 19.49
CA ASP A 146 0.07 8.06 19.94
C ASP A 146 -0.76 8.56 18.76
N GLN A 147 -0.11 9.15 17.75
CA GLN A 147 -0.77 9.59 16.53
C GLN A 147 -1.36 8.39 15.77
N LEU A 148 -0.57 7.32 15.58
CA LEU A 148 -0.98 6.13 14.84
C LEU A 148 -2.13 5.39 15.51
N SER A 149 -2.12 5.29 16.84
CA SER A 149 -3.20 4.65 17.60
C SER A 149 -4.51 5.45 17.54
N GLY A 150 -4.45 6.74 17.21
CA GLY A 150 -5.62 7.60 17.00
C GLY A 150 -6.19 7.59 15.58
N LEU A 151 -5.52 6.91 14.63
CA LEU A 151 -5.98 6.81 13.24
C LEU A 151 -7.09 5.76 13.10
N PRO A 152 -8.05 5.97 12.19
CA PRO A 152 -9.20 5.06 12.06
C PRO A 152 -8.82 3.67 11.52
N ALA A 153 -7.84 3.59 10.61
CA ALA A 153 -7.32 2.34 10.07
C ALA A 153 -5.91 2.55 9.52
N VAL A 154 -4.93 1.78 10.01
CA VAL A 154 -3.52 1.92 9.65
C VAL A 154 -2.81 0.56 9.60
N SER A 155 -1.91 0.41 8.61
CA SER A 155 -0.98 -0.72 8.51
C SER A 155 0.48 -0.28 8.38
N ILE A 156 1.40 -1.11 8.86
CA ILE A 156 2.86 -0.92 8.69
C ILE A 156 3.41 -2.00 7.78
N ASP A 157 4.21 -1.59 6.79
CA ASP A 157 4.89 -2.47 5.84
C ASP A 157 6.10 -3.19 6.46
N HIS A 158 6.37 -4.41 5.96
CA HIS A 158 7.64 -5.14 6.13
C HIS A 158 8.14 -5.26 7.58
N LEU A 159 7.24 -5.55 8.52
CA LEU A 159 7.54 -5.64 9.95
C LEU A 159 8.28 -4.40 10.50
N GLY A 160 8.08 -3.23 9.89
CA GLY A 160 8.78 -2.01 10.26
C GLY A 160 10.28 -2.03 9.98
N LEU A 161 10.77 -2.85 9.02
CA LEU A 161 12.13 -2.88 8.47
C LEU A 161 13.28 -3.30 9.42
N SER A 162 13.33 -2.76 10.63
CA SER A 162 14.44 -2.94 11.58
C SER A 162 13.98 -3.73 12.80
N ARG A 163 14.86 -4.61 13.31
CA ARG A 163 14.56 -5.41 14.50
C ARG A 163 14.57 -4.57 15.78
N GLU A 164 15.34 -3.49 15.77
CA GLU A 164 15.60 -2.60 16.91
C GLU A 164 14.31 -1.96 17.42
N GLY A 165 13.36 -1.62 16.54
CA GLY A 165 12.05 -1.08 16.90
C GLY A 165 10.96 -2.12 17.09
N LEU A 166 11.29 -3.42 17.19
CA LEU A 166 10.30 -4.48 17.45
C LEU A 166 9.41 -4.19 18.67
N PRO A 167 9.92 -3.68 19.82
CA PRO A 167 9.05 -3.34 20.94
C PRO A 167 7.97 -2.32 20.56
N GLU A 168 8.30 -1.32 19.76
CA GLU A 168 7.36 -0.28 19.33
C GLU A 168 6.35 -0.81 18.31
N LEU A 169 6.81 -1.67 17.38
CA LEU A 169 5.93 -2.38 16.46
C LEU A 169 4.93 -3.28 17.22
N LEU A 170 5.36 -3.95 18.28
CA LEU A 170 4.50 -4.78 19.12
C LEU A 170 3.50 -3.93 19.91
N ARG A 171 3.89 -2.75 20.41
CA ARG A 171 2.96 -1.80 21.04
C ARG A 171 1.89 -1.35 20.05
N PHE A 172 2.29 -0.98 18.84
CA PHE A 172 1.37 -0.61 17.76
C PHE A 172 0.41 -1.75 17.39
N ALA A 173 0.92 -2.98 17.24
CA ALA A 173 0.07 -4.13 16.98
C ALA A 173 -0.89 -4.40 18.16
N GLY A 174 -0.41 -4.22 19.39
CA GLY A 174 -1.21 -4.35 20.62
C GLY A 174 -2.33 -3.32 20.76
N SER A 175 -2.22 -2.15 20.12
CA SER A 175 -3.29 -1.14 20.07
C SER A 175 -4.31 -1.39 18.94
N GLY A 176 -4.17 -2.49 18.19
CA GLY A 176 -5.06 -2.87 17.09
C GLY A 176 -4.51 -2.54 15.69
N GLY A 177 -3.30 -1.98 15.61
CA GLY A 177 -2.59 -1.74 14.37
C GLY A 177 -2.33 -3.02 13.57
N ARG A 178 -2.29 -2.91 12.24
CA ARG A 178 -2.01 -4.04 11.34
C ARG A 178 -0.57 -4.02 10.86
N VAL A 179 0.08 -5.17 10.77
CA VAL A 179 1.47 -5.26 10.30
C VAL A 179 1.55 -6.28 9.18
N LYS A 180 2.18 -5.89 8.07
CA LYS A 180 2.49 -6.80 6.96
C LYS A 180 3.86 -7.45 7.17
N ALA A 181 3.94 -8.74 6.91
CA ALA A 181 5.16 -9.53 6.97
C ALA A 181 5.81 -9.63 5.58
#